data_AF-A0A7X9L0B9-F1
#
_entry.id   AF-A0A7X9L0B9-F1
#
_cell.length_a   1.000
_cell.length_b   1.000
_cell.length_c   1.000
_cell.angle_alpha   90.00
_cell.angle_beta   90.00
_cell.angle_gamma   90.00
#
_symmetry.space_group_name_H-M   'P 1'
#
loop_
_entity.id
_entity.type
_entity.pdbx_description
1 polymer ?
#
loop_
_entity_poly.entity_id
_entity_poly.type
_entity_poly.pdbx_seq_one_letter_code
_entity_poly.pdbx_strand_id
1 'polypeptide(L)'
;MKKNYLKIIALSLVCVLLGTAVGLNTHRADETAQTVIVTNPFTKAIEEVHGSVVGINNYSDASNNDYGSFSFDFGFGDFRGFGNFQRPTEKEVLYGAGSGVVVSDEGYVLTNYHVVDKNTRLEVVVDEKTYEAELVAYDQIKDLAVLKAKDLKLPAVRLGDSDTLKIGDWAICIGNPISLPGTTTVGVISAIERQISTSSRTDKYGKRTENINSMIQTDAAINSGNSGGGLFNVNGELMGVPTLKYTKSGFSSGAQIDGIGMAIPINEAKPLIEKALKGENVAIKNESTDQPLTGSKPRIGVTISGINPNSTAVIQGIIPMGASIRNVEANSPAEKAG
;
A
#
# COMPACT_ATOMS: atom_id res chain seq x y z
N MET A 1 -22.18 86.09 17.49
CA MET A 1 -23.24 87.08 17.15
C MET A 1 -23.93 86.65 15.87
N LYS A 2 -25.27 86.61 15.89
CA LYS A 2 -26.27 86.65 14.79
C LYS A 2 -26.01 85.78 13.52
N LYS A 3 -26.72 84.68 13.28
CA LYS A 3 -28.11 84.50 12.76
C LYS A 3 -28.35 85.02 11.33
N ASN A 4 -29.02 84.15 10.54
CA ASN A 4 -30.08 84.39 9.53
C ASN A 4 -29.64 84.45 8.04
N TYR A 5 -30.06 83.48 7.21
CA TYR A 5 -31.35 83.38 6.47
C TYR A 5 -31.37 84.37 5.26
N LEU A 6 -31.83 84.12 4.03
CA LEU A 6 -32.83 83.18 3.50
C LEU A 6 -33.29 83.70 2.10
N LYS A 7 -33.55 82.77 1.16
CA LYS A 7 -34.40 82.84 -0.06
C LYS A 7 -33.94 83.79 -1.20
N ILE A 8 -34.19 83.53 -2.49
CA ILE A 8 -35.52 83.53 -3.17
C ILE A 8 -35.39 83.04 -4.65
N ILE A 9 -36.25 82.08 -5.05
CA ILE A 9 -37.14 81.99 -6.26
C ILE A 9 -36.48 81.92 -7.66
N ALA A 10 -36.48 80.78 -8.38
CA ALA A 10 -37.51 80.14 -9.23
C ALA A 10 -37.66 80.73 -10.66
N LEU A 11 -37.65 79.89 -11.71
CA LEU A 11 -38.78 79.63 -12.63
C LEU A 11 -38.34 78.78 -13.86
N SER A 12 -39.24 77.87 -14.24
CA SER A 12 -39.23 76.81 -15.27
C SER A 12 -39.58 77.25 -16.70
N LEU A 13 -39.10 76.51 -17.72
CA LEU A 13 -39.80 76.00 -18.95
C LEU A 13 -38.73 75.42 -19.91
N VAL A 14 -38.62 74.12 -20.25
CA VAL A 14 -39.47 73.20 -21.05
C VAL A 14 -39.65 73.61 -22.53
N CYS A 15 -38.86 73.02 -23.45
CA CYS A 15 -39.32 72.13 -24.55
C CYS A 15 -38.22 71.81 -25.60
N VAL A 16 -37.75 70.55 -25.57
CA VAL A 16 -37.46 69.60 -26.68
C VAL A 16 -37.11 70.17 -28.07
N LEU A 17 -35.94 69.78 -28.60
CA LEU A 17 -35.76 69.28 -29.98
C LEU A 17 -34.37 68.60 -30.15
N LEU A 18 -34.42 67.26 -30.15
CA LEU A 18 -33.68 66.28 -30.99
C LEU A 18 -32.27 66.64 -31.52
N GLY A 19 -31.28 65.79 -31.19
CA GLY A 19 -30.06 65.67 -32.01
C GLY A 19 -28.88 64.97 -31.34
N THR A 20 -28.83 63.63 -31.48
CA THR A 20 -27.64 62.75 -31.34
C THR A 20 -26.89 62.74 -30.01
N ALA A 21 -27.29 61.81 -29.13
CA ALA A 21 -26.43 61.26 -28.09
C ALA A 21 -25.39 60.32 -28.74
N VAL A 22 -24.12 60.75 -28.79
CA VAL A 22 -23.00 59.82 -28.88
C VAL A 22 -22.83 59.25 -27.48
N GLY A 23 -23.25 58.00 -27.29
CA GLY A 23 -23.09 57.28 -26.04
C GLY A 23 -21.61 57.09 -25.71
N LEU A 24 -21.12 57.80 -24.69
CA LEU A 24 -19.97 57.31 -23.95
C LEU A 24 -20.43 56.09 -23.15
N ASN A 25 -20.14 54.90 -23.67
CA ASN A 25 -20.19 53.67 -22.89
C ASN A 25 -19.11 53.76 -21.80
N THR A 26 -19.45 54.32 -20.64
CA THR A 26 -18.75 53.96 -19.42
C THR A 26 -19.23 52.56 -19.05
N HIS A 27 -18.54 51.54 -19.55
CA HIS A 27 -18.63 50.20 -18.97
C HIS A 27 -18.17 50.31 -17.52
N ARG A 28 -19.13 50.50 -16.61
CA ARG A 28 -18.94 50.23 -15.20
C ARG A 28 -18.83 48.71 -15.13
N ALA A 29 -17.59 48.21 -15.06
CA ALA A 29 -17.34 46.81 -14.75
C ALA A 29 -17.91 46.57 -13.35
N ASP A 30 -19.09 45.97 -13.31
CA ASP A 30 -19.60 45.34 -12.11
C ASP A 30 -18.75 44.08 -11.92
N GLU A 31 -17.57 44.26 -11.30
CA GLU A 31 -16.77 43.15 -10.79
C GLU A 31 -17.54 42.51 -9.63
N THR A 32 -18.54 41.73 -9.97
CA THR A 32 -18.96 40.61 -9.15
C THR A 32 -17.74 39.70 -9.07
N ALA A 33 -16.94 39.87 -8.02
CA ALA A 33 -15.95 38.90 -7.62
C ALA A 33 -16.69 37.59 -7.32
N GLN A 34 -16.88 36.76 -8.34
CA GLN A 34 -17.21 35.36 -8.15
C GLN A 34 -16.03 34.79 -7.37
N THR A 35 -16.23 34.60 -6.08
CA THR A 35 -15.35 33.75 -5.27
C THR A 35 -15.39 32.38 -5.93
N VAL A 36 -14.41 32.08 -6.79
CA VAL A 36 -14.18 30.72 -7.26
C VAL A 36 -13.76 29.97 -6.01
N ILE A 37 -14.73 29.33 -5.35
CA ILE A 37 -14.41 28.32 -4.35
C ILE A 37 -13.77 27.21 -5.17
N VAL A 38 -12.44 27.16 -5.17
CA VAL A 38 -11.71 25.99 -5.63
C VAL A 38 -12.01 24.90 -4.61
N THR A 39 -13.13 24.20 -4.81
CA THR A 39 -13.40 22.96 -4.09
C THR A 39 -12.31 21.99 -4.49
N ASN A 40 -11.40 21.69 -3.56
CA ASN A 40 -10.33 20.73 -3.80
C ASN A 40 -10.97 19.33 -3.89
N PRO A 41 -10.98 18.67 -5.07
CA PRO A 41 -11.60 17.35 -5.20
C PRO A 41 -10.95 16.30 -4.27
N PHE A 42 -9.68 16.50 -3.89
CA PHE A 42 -8.98 15.64 -2.95
C PHE A 42 -9.53 15.74 -1.53
N THR A 43 -9.88 16.94 -1.05
CA THR A 43 -10.34 17.10 0.34
C THR A 43 -11.66 16.39 0.55
N LYS A 44 -12.56 16.41 -0.44
CA LYS A 44 -13.83 15.66 -0.36
C LYS A 44 -13.60 14.15 -0.27
N ALA A 45 -12.74 13.60 -1.13
CA ALA A 45 -12.41 12.18 -1.10
C ALA A 45 -11.77 11.77 0.24
N ILE A 46 -10.84 12.59 0.75
CA ILE A 46 -10.17 12.35 2.03
C ILE A 46 -11.18 12.40 3.20
N GLU A 47 -12.04 13.43 3.25
CA GLU A 47 -13.09 13.56 4.28
C GLU A 47 -14.03 12.35 4.30
N GLU A 48 -14.34 11.78 3.13
CA GLU A 48 -15.20 10.60 3.01
C GLU A 48 -14.53 9.32 3.55
N VAL A 49 -13.23 9.12 3.30
CA VAL A 49 -12.58 7.82 3.56
C VAL A 49 -11.63 7.79 4.74
N HIS A 50 -11.15 8.95 5.23
CA HIS A 50 -10.12 9.00 6.28
C HIS A 50 -10.56 8.27 7.56
N GLY A 51 -11.85 8.40 7.94
CA GLY A 51 -12.41 7.71 9.11
C GLY A 51 -12.46 6.17 8.98
N SER A 52 -12.26 5.64 7.77
CA SER A 52 -12.26 4.20 7.47
C SER A 52 -10.86 3.64 7.24
N VAL A 53 -9.81 4.47 7.37
CA VAL A 53 -8.40 4.04 7.32
C VAL A 53 -7.85 3.98 8.74
N VAL A 54 -7.42 2.79 9.15
CA VAL A 54 -7.11 2.45 10.53
C VAL A 54 -5.64 2.06 10.69
N GLY A 55 -5.11 2.18 11.90
CA GLY A 55 -3.80 1.64 12.25
C GLY A 55 -3.87 0.16 12.57
N ILE A 56 -2.77 -0.55 12.38
CA ILE A 56 -2.64 -1.96 12.76
C ILE A 56 -1.36 -2.14 13.56
N ASN A 57 -1.50 -2.76 14.74
CA ASN A 57 -0.39 -3.20 15.57
C ASN A 57 -0.28 -4.72 15.52
N ASN A 58 0.95 -5.20 15.35
CA ASN A 58 1.28 -6.62 15.35
C ASN A 58 2.26 -6.89 16.48
N TYR A 59 1.86 -7.76 17.41
CA TYR A 59 2.68 -8.21 18.52
C TYR A 59 3.18 -9.63 18.26
N SER A 60 4.41 -9.91 18.70
CA SER A 60 5.01 -11.25 18.64
C SER A 60 5.87 -11.50 19.88
N ASP A 61 6.10 -12.76 20.20
CA ASP A 61 7.08 -13.16 21.20
C ASP A 61 8.49 -12.75 20.78
N ALA A 62 9.24 -12.16 21.71
CA ALA A 62 10.64 -11.79 21.49
C ALA A 62 11.54 -13.04 21.45
N SER A 63 11.77 -13.59 20.26
CA SER A 63 12.75 -14.68 20.05
C SER A 63 14.14 -14.11 19.72
N ASN A 64 15.15 -14.51 20.49
CA ASN A 64 16.56 -14.07 20.36
C ASN A 64 17.22 -14.35 18.99
N ASN A 65 16.57 -15.08 18.09
CA ASN A 65 17.10 -15.45 16.78
C ASN A 65 16.49 -14.67 15.61
N ASP A 66 15.54 -13.76 15.84
CA ASP A 66 14.84 -13.03 14.76
C ASP A 66 15.49 -11.66 14.44
N TYR A 67 16.80 -11.52 14.66
CA TYR A 67 17.63 -10.48 14.01
C TYR A 67 17.89 -10.81 12.52
N GLY A 68 16.86 -11.30 11.83
CA GLY A 68 16.90 -11.72 10.43
C GLY A 68 15.81 -11.03 9.63
N SER A 69 16.18 -9.92 8.99
CA SER A 69 15.60 -9.39 7.74
C SER A 69 14.38 -8.47 7.74
N PHE A 70 13.95 -7.81 8.82
CA PHE A 70 13.05 -6.65 8.68
C PHE A 70 13.35 -5.54 9.69
N SER A 71 14.20 -4.58 9.30
CA SER A 71 14.35 -3.28 9.98
C SER A 71 13.41 -2.26 9.36
N PHE A 72 12.52 -1.68 10.18
CA PHE A 72 11.74 -0.50 9.81
C PHE A 72 12.53 0.76 10.21
N ASP A 73 13.02 1.46 9.20
CA ASP A 73 13.62 2.79 9.34
C ASP A 73 12.49 3.82 9.45
N PHE A 74 12.01 4.07 10.67
CA PHE A 74 11.55 5.41 11.02
C PHE A 74 12.83 6.21 11.26
N GLY A 75 12.97 7.40 10.69
CA GLY A 75 14.14 8.29 10.83
C GLY A 75 14.43 8.80 12.26
N PHE A 76 14.24 7.97 13.27
CA PHE A 76 14.67 8.09 14.65
C PHE A 76 15.65 6.95 14.96
N GLY A 77 16.93 7.15 14.62
CA GLY A 77 18.10 6.54 15.28
C GLY A 77 18.17 5.02 15.40
N ASP A 78 19.25 4.45 14.88
CA ASP A 78 19.80 3.15 15.30
C ASP A 78 19.77 3.02 16.84
N PHE A 79 18.80 2.30 17.41
CA PHE A 79 18.87 1.82 18.79
C PHE A 79 19.83 0.62 18.84
N ARG A 80 21.12 0.88 18.61
CA ARG A 80 22.22 -0.02 18.97
C ARG A 80 22.58 0.20 20.45
N GLY A 81 21.69 -0.25 21.33
CA GLY A 81 22.01 -0.36 22.75
C GLY A 81 22.90 -1.58 23.01
N PHE A 82 24.22 -1.39 23.07
CA PHE A 82 25.14 -2.38 23.64
C PHE A 82 24.95 -2.42 25.16
N GLY A 83 24.14 -3.35 25.65
CA GLY A 83 23.94 -3.60 27.08
C GLY A 83 23.83 -5.10 27.36
N ASN A 84 24.83 -5.66 28.05
CA ASN A 84 24.82 -7.01 28.61
C ASN A 84 23.75 -7.12 29.71
N PHE A 85 22.57 -7.70 29.47
CA PHE A 85 21.69 -8.16 30.56
C PHE A 85 20.84 -9.39 30.21
N GLN A 86 20.71 -10.22 31.24
CA GLN A 86 19.89 -11.42 31.49
C GLN A 86 18.66 -11.69 30.61
N ARG A 87 18.46 -13.00 30.36
CA ARG A 87 17.28 -13.65 29.76
C ARG A 87 15.97 -12.95 30.15
N PRO A 88 15.22 -12.37 29.20
CA PRO A 88 13.85 -11.94 29.46
C PRO A 88 12.92 -13.16 29.39
N THR A 89 12.03 -13.24 30.37
CA THR A 89 10.75 -13.94 30.28
C THR A 89 10.02 -13.61 28.98
N GLU A 90 9.43 -14.62 28.36
CA GLU A 90 8.42 -14.56 27.29
C GLU A 90 7.50 -13.34 27.49
N LYS A 91 7.79 -12.25 26.78
CA LYS A 91 7.03 -11.01 26.82
C LYS A 91 6.74 -10.62 25.39
N GLU A 92 5.46 -10.55 25.05
CA GLU A 92 5.02 -10.02 23.76
C GLU A 92 5.56 -8.59 23.60
N VAL A 93 6.17 -8.32 22.45
CA VAL A 93 6.65 -7.00 22.06
C VAL A 93 5.95 -6.58 20.77
N LEU A 94 5.82 -5.27 20.55
CA LEU A 94 5.33 -4.75 19.28
C LEU A 94 6.35 -5.11 18.19
N TYR A 95 5.97 -6.03 17.32
CA TYR A 95 6.79 -6.58 16.24
C TYR A 95 6.74 -5.71 14.99
N GLY A 96 5.56 -5.18 14.68
CA GLY A 96 5.34 -4.32 13.52
C GLY A 96 4.11 -3.44 13.68
N ALA A 97 4.06 -2.40 12.85
CA ALA A 97 2.90 -1.53 12.71
C ALA A 97 2.67 -1.19 11.24
N GLY A 98 1.42 -0.95 10.87
CA GLY A 98 1.02 -0.58 9.52
C GLY A 98 -0.36 0.05 9.49
N SER A 99 -0.99 0.04 8.32
CA SER A 99 -2.33 0.57 8.10
C SER A 99 -3.28 -0.51 7.60
N GLY A 100 -4.58 -0.22 7.71
CA GLY A 100 -5.65 -1.04 7.17
C GLY A 100 -6.79 -0.17 6.64
N VAL A 101 -7.67 -0.76 5.84
CA VAL A 101 -8.88 -0.10 5.33
C VAL A 101 -10.10 -0.94 5.68
N VAL A 102 -11.12 -0.31 6.27
CA VAL A 102 -12.38 -0.96 6.61
C VAL A 102 -13.17 -1.25 5.32
N VAL A 103 -13.44 -2.53 5.06
CA VAL A 103 -14.13 -3.03 3.85
C VAL A 103 -15.52 -3.59 4.13
N SER A 104 -15.95 -3.60 5.40
CA SER A 104 -17.32 -3.93 5.81
C SER A 104 -17.66 -3.23 7.12
N ASP A 105 -18.91 -2.77 7.24
CA ASP A 105 -19.48 -2.16 8.45
C ASP A 105 -19.47 -3.10 9.66
N GLU A 106 -19.26 -4.40 9.43
CA GLU A 106 -19.09 -5.40 10.49
C GLU A 106 -17.66 -5.43 11.07
N GLY A 107 -16.74 -4.58 10.61
CA GLY A 107 -15.38 -4.50 11.15
C GLY A 107 -14.36 -5.42 10.46
N TYR A 108 -14.58 -5.74 9.18
CA TYR A 108 -13.53 -6.39 8.36
C TYR A 108 -12.56 -5.33 7.82
N VAL A 109 -11.27 -5.59 7.99
CA VAL A 109 -10.18 -4.65 7.65
C VAL A 109 -9.22 -5.32 6.68
N LEU A 110 -9.05 -4.74 5.50
CA LEU A 110 -8.05 -5.14 4.52
C LEU A 110 -6.69 -4.52 4.89
N THR A 111 -5.62 -5.30 4.77
CA THR A 111 -4.24 -4.83 4.97
C THR A 111 -3.25 -5.68 4.16
N ASN A 112 -1.96 -5.43 4.31
CA ASN A 112 -0.93 -6.31 3.75
C ASN A 112 -0.61 -7.50 4.65
N TYR A 113 -0.27 -8.63 4.04
CA TYR A 113 0.16 -9.82 4.78
C TYR A 113 1.43 -9.56 5.61
N HIS A 114 2.43 -8.87 5.07
CA HIS A 114 3.67 -8.60 5.81
C HIS A 114 3.48 -7.74 7.07
N VAL A 115 2.38 -6.98 7.17
CA VAL A 115 2.05 -6.19 8.38
C VAL A 115 1.63 -7.12 9.52
N VAL A 116 0.96 -8.23 9.18
CA VAL A 116 0.33 -9.15 10.14
C VAL A 116 1.04 -10.50 10.23
N ASP A 117 2.15 -10.70 9.54
CA ASP A 117 2.93 -11.94 9.58
C ASP A 117 3.56 -12.16 10.97
N LYS A 118 3.81 -13.42 11.34
CA LYS A 118 4.40 -13.81 12.64
C LYS A 118 3.74 -13.14 13.87
N ASN A 119 2.41 -13.07 13.90
CA ASN A 119 1.68 -12.46 15.01
C ASN A 119 1.34 -13.48 16.12
N THR A 120 1.39 -13.03 17.37
CA THR A 120 0.71 -13.65 18.52
C THR A 120 -0.60 -12.92 18.81
N ARG A 121 -0.64 -11.60 18.57
CA ARG A 121 -1.81 -10.74 18.76
C ARG A 121 -1.83 -9.61 17.75
N LEU A 122 -3.02 -9.31 17.23
CA LEU A 122 -3.27 -8.20 16.32
C LEU A 122 -4.27 -7.22 16.95
N GLU A 123 -3.99 -5.93 16.79
CA GLU A 123 -4.90 -4.85 17.21
C GLU A 123 -5.14 -3.90 16.05
N VAL A 124 -6.39 -3.48 15.87
CA VAL A 124 -6.77 -2.36 15.01
C VAL A 124 -6.89 -1.11 15.87
N VAL A 125 -6.26 -0.01 15.43
CA VAL A 125 -6.20 1.26 16.14
C VAL A 125 -7.00 2.31 15.39
N VAL A 126 -7.91 2.97 16.09
CA VAL A 126 -8.70 4.09 15.57
C VAL A 126 -8.61 5.22 16.58
N ASP A 127 -7.96 6.31 16.19
CA ASP A 127 -7.59 7.40 17.08
C ASP A 127 -6.82 6.87 18.30
N GLU A 128 -7.40 6.99 19.51
CA GLU A 128 -6.83 6.52 20.77
C GLU A 128 -7.39 5.15 21.21
N LYS A 129 -8.31 4.56 20.43
CA LYS A 129 -8.97 3.29 20.77
C LYS A 129 -8.34 2.11 20.05
N THR A 130 -8.22 1.01 20.76
CA THR A 130 -7.73 -0.26 20.23
C THR A 130 -8.84 -1.31 20.24
N TYR A 131 -8.84 -2.14 19.18
CA TYR A 131 -9.80 -3.21 18.95
C TYR A 131 -9.01 -4.49 18.69
N GLU A 132 -9.28 -5.54 19.45
CA GLU A 132 -8.68 -6.85 19.21
C GLU A 132 -9.12 -7.38 17.84
N ALA A 133 -8.17 -7.90 17.06
CA ALA A 133 -8.43 -8.37 15.71
C ALA A 133 -7.93 -9.79 15.48
N GLU A 134 -8.67 -10.54 14.66
CA GLU A 134 -8.32 -11.89 14.25
C GLU A 134 -7.99 -11.91 12.75
N LEU A 135 -6.94 -12.63 12.37
CA LEU A 135 -6.61 -12.86 10.96
C LEU A 135 -7.57 -13.91 10.38
N VAL A 136 -8.51 -13.49 9.53
CA VAL A 136 -9.56 -14.37 8.98
C VAL A 136 -9.21 -14.90 7.59
N ALA A 137 -8.51 -14.10 6.77
CA ALA A 137 -8.07 -14.56 5.45
C ALA A 137 -6.76 -13.90 5.04
N TYR A 138 -5.92 -14.61 4.28
CA TYR A 138 -4.71 -14.03 3.69
C TYR A 138 -4.24 -14.72 2.42
N ASP A 139 -3.48 -13.96 1.64
CA ASP A 139 -2.67 -14.40 0.52
C ASP A 139 -1.24 -13.89 0.68
N GLN A 140 -0.35 -14.81 1.06
CA GLN A 140 1.07 -14.52 1.26
C GLN A 140 1.79 -14.18 -0.05
N ILE A 141 1.34 -14.74 -1.18
CA ILE A 141 1.93 -14.53 -2.50
C ILE A 141 1.63 -13.11 -2.98
N LYS A 142 0.37 -12.67 -2.79
CA LYS A 142 -0.10 -11.33 -3.16
C LYS A 142 0.15 -10.26 -2.10
N ASP A 143 0.59 -10.66 -0.91
CA ASP A 143 0.81 -9.77 0.21
C ASP A 143 -0.47 -9.08 0.71
N LEU A 144 -1.57 -9.82 0.77
CA LEU A 144 -2.88 -9.35 1.22
C LEU A 144 -3.34 -10.12 2.46
N ALA A 145 -4.01 -9.43 3.37
CA ALA A 145 -4.66 -10.02 4.53
C ALA A 145 -5.97 -9.30 4.85
N VAL A 146 -6.92 -10.03 5.41
CA VAL A 146 -8.18 -9.50 5.94
C VAL A 146 -8.26 -9.88 7.41
N LEU A 147 -8.44 -8.86 8.24
CA LEU A 147 -8.66 -8.99 9.67
C LEU A 147 -10.14 -8.80 10.00
N LYS A 148 -10.58 -9.41 11.10
CA LYS A 148 -11.85 -9.12 11.74
C LYS A 148 -11.58 -8.45 13.08
N ALA A 149 -11.87 -7.16 13.17
CA ALA A 149 -11.77 -6.41 14.43
C ALA A 149 -13.08 -6.56 15.22
N LYS A 150 -12.99 -7.01 16.46
CA LYS A 150 -14.14 -7.17 17.35
C LYS A 150 -14.68 -5.78 17.74
N ASP A 151 -16.00 -5.62 17.70
CA ASP A 151 -16.72 -4.40 18.10
C ASP A 151 -16.36 -3.11 17.34
N LEU A 152 -15.59 -3.21 16.25
CA LEU A 152 -15.28 -2.07 15.39
C LEU A 152 -16.50 -1.73 14.52
N LYS A 153 -16.99 -0.49 14.63
CA LYS A 153 -18.09 0.05 13.83
C LYS A 153 -17.64 1.30 13.10
N LEU A 154 -17.15 1.12 11.89
CA LEU A 154 -16.75 2.18 10.97
C LEU A 154 -17.37 1.93 9.60
N PRO A 155 -17.66 2.97 8.82
CA PRO A 155 -18.21 2.80 7.48
C PRO A 155 -17.21 2.08 6.58
N ALA A 156 -17.70 1.13 5.78
CA ALA A 156 -16.90 0.49 4.74
C ALA A 156 -16.58 1.49 3.62
N VAL A 157 -15.34 1.45 3.12
CA VAL A 157 -15.00 2.20 1.91
C VAL A 157 -15.65 1.56 0.69
N ARG A 158 -15.92 2.38 -0.33
CA ARG A 158 -16.35 1.87 -1.64
C ARG A 158 -15.17 1.25 -2.37
N LEU A 159 -15.32 -0.01 -2.79
CA LEU A 159 -14.34 -0.66 -3.66
C LEU A 159 -14.53 -0.18 -5.09
N GLY A 160 -13.48 0.38 -5.69
CA GLY A 160 -13.47 0.80 -7.09
C GLY A 160 -13.19 -0.36 -8.04
N ASP A 161 -12.82 -0.03 -9.27
CA ASP A 161 -12.40 -0.98 -10.30
C ASP A 161 -11.00 -0.62 -10.82
N SER A 162 -9.96 -1.33 -10.35
CA SER A 162 -8.58 -1.03 -10.71
C SER A 162 -8.27 -1.20 -12.19
N ASP A 163 -9.05 -1.99 -12.92
CA ASP A 163 -8.83 -2.23 -14.36
C ASP A 163 -9.23 -1.02 -15.21
N THR A 164 -9.95 -0.06 -14.61
CA THR A 164 -10.33 1.21 -15.26
C THR A 164 -9.29 2.31 -15.10
N LEU A 165 -8.26 2.10 -14.27
CA LEU A 165 -7.21 3.09 -14.02
C LEU A 165 -6.43 3.40 -15.28
N LYS A 166 -6.09 4.68 -15.44
CA LYS A 166 -5.23 5.18 -16.51
C LYS A 166 -4.00 5.85 -15.93
N ILE A 167 -2.90 5.77 -16.69
CA ILE A 167 -1.70 6.55 -16.37
C ILE A 167 -2.07 8.04 -16.40
N GLY A 168 -1.70 8.76 -15.34
CA GLY A 168 -2.05 10.16 -15.12
C GLY A 168 -3.29 10.38 -14.25
N ASP A 169 -4.05 9.34 -13.92
CA ASP A 169 -5.13 9.46 -12.92
C ASP A 169 -4.55 9.86 -11.57
N TRP A 170 -5.29 10.66 -10.80
CA TRP A 170 -4.87 11.03 -9.46
C TRP A 170 -4.88 9.84 -8.51
N ALA A 171 -3.86 9.79 -7.66
CA ALA A 171 -3.61 8.74 -6.69
C ALA A 171 -3.52 9.36 -5.29
N ILE A 172 -4.49 9.06 -4.43
CA ILE A 172 -4.53 9.55 -3.05
C ILE A 172 -4.19 8.38 -2.13
N CYS A 173 -2.99 8.37 -1.57
CA CYS A 173 -2.56 7.33 -0.64
C CYS A 173 -2.81 7.79 0.79
N ILE A 174 -3.59 7.01 1.54
CA ILE A 174 -3.95 7.32 2.94
C ILE A 174 -3.51 6.14 3.81
N GLY A 175 -2.75 6.45 4.84
CA GLY A 175 -2.33 5.53 5.89
C GLY A 175 -2.60 6.12 7.26
N ASN A 176 -2.66 5.27 8.28
CA ASN A 176 -2.85 5.65 9.67
C ASN A 176 -1.95 4.83 10.62
N PRO A 177 -0.62 4.82 10.43
CA PRO A 177 0.27 4.15 11.38
C PRO A 177 0.26 4.87 12.73
N ILE A 178 0.47 4.13 13.82
CA ILE A 178 0.49 4.67 15.19
C ILE A 178 1.53 5.78 15.41
N SER A 179 2.65 5.74 14.68
CA SER A 179 3.72 6.73 14.78
C SER A 179 3.47 8.01 13.98
N LEU A 180 2.57 7.97 12.99
CA LEU A 180 2.21 9.10 12.11
C LEU A 180 0.73 8.99 11.68
N PRO A 181 -0.22 9.18 12.62
CA PRO A 181 -1.64 8.98 12.33
C PRO A 181 -2.12 9.92 11.22
N GLY A 182 -3.02 9.43 10.36
CA GLY A 182 -3.65 10.20 9.28
C GLY A 182 -2.71 10.70 8.17
N THR A 183 -1.62 9.98 7.88
CA THR A 183 -0.70 10.35 6.80
C THR A 183 -1.40 10.24 5.44
N THR A 184 -1.54 11.37 4.76
CA THR A 184 -2.09 11.44 3.39
C THR A 184 -1.05 11.98 2.42
N THR A 185 -0.87 11.30 1.30
CA THR A 185 0.01 11.72 0.20
C THR A 185 -0.77 11.66 -1.11
N VAL A 186 -0.48 12.59 -2.03
CA VAL A 186 -1.16 12.67 -3.32
C VAL A 186 -0.12 12.67 -4.42
N GLY A 187 -0.40 11.92 -5.47
CA GLY A 187 0.39 11.83 -6.70
C GLY A 187 -0.50 11.39 -7.87
N VAL A 188 0.09 10.76 -8.85
CA VAL A 188 -0.58 10.21 -10.02
C VAL A 188 -0.23 8.72 -10.20
N ILE A 189 -1.08 8.02 -10.93
CA ILE A 189 -0.78 6.69 -11.45
C ILE A 189 0.30 6.84 -12.53
N SER A 190 1.49 6.35 -12.23
CA SER A 190 2.66 6.45 -13.12
C SER A 190 2.75 5.27 -14.10
N ALA A 191 2.26 4.10 -13.71
CA ALA A 191 2.16 2.92 -14.56
C ALA A 191 1.09 1.96 -14.03
N ILE A 192 0.56 1.13 -14.91
CA ILE A 192 -0.36 0.03 -14.60
C ILE A 192 0.28 -1.30 -14.97
N GLU A 193 -0.20 -2.39 -14.37
CA GLU A 193 0.23 -3.77 -14.66
C GLU A 193 1.75 -4.00 -14.57
N ARG A 194 2.41 -3.31 -13.63
CA ARG A 194 3.84 -3.47 -13.43
C ARG A 194 4.12 -4.86 -12.84
N GLN A 195 4.67 -5.74 -13.67
CA GLN A 195 5.05 -7.09 -13.24
C GLN A 195 6.24 -7.03 -12.28
N ILE A 196 6.03 -7.51 -11.06
CA ILE A 196 7.08 -7.64 -10.04
C ILE A 196 7.17 -9.10 -9.63
N SER A 197 8.40 -9.63 -9.63
CA SER A 197 8.71 -10.94 -9.05
C SER A 197 8.66 -10.81 -7.53
N THR A 198 7.65 -11.43 -6.92
CA THR A 198 7.31 -11.23 -5.50
C THR A 198 7.90 -12.30 -4.60
N SER A 199 8.15 -13.47 -5.17
CA SER A 199 8.81 -14.58 -4.51
C SER A 199 9.27 -15.61 -5.53
N SER A 200 10.34 -16.31 -5.21
CA SER A 200 10.83 -17.45 -5.99
C SER A 200 10.68 -18.69 -5.14
N ARG A 201 9.83 -19.62 -5.57
CA ARG A 201 9.78 -20.96 -5.00
C ARG A 201 10.82 -21.82 -5.69
N THR A 202 11.74 -22.39 -4.92
CA THR A 202 12.60 -23.48 -5.41
C THR A 202 11.99 -24.79 -4.96
N ASP A 203 11.61 -25.66 -5.89
CA ASP A 203 11.20 -27.02 -5.51
C ASP A 203 12.41 -27.82 -4.98
N LYS A 204 12.16 -28.99 -4.36
CA LYS A 204 13.22 -29.88 -3.86
C LYS A 204 14.23 -30.34 -4.93
N TYR A 205 13.97 -30.05 -6.20
CA TYR A 205 14.81 -30.41 -7.34
C TYR A 205 15.62 -29.24 -7.88
N GLY A 206 15.48 -28.05 -7.28
CA GLY A 206 16.20 -26.86 -7.69
C GLY A 206 15.50 -26.03 -8.77
N LYS A 207 14.27 -26.39 -9.19
CA LYS A 207 13.51 -25.59 -10.14
C LYS A 207 12.94 -24.36 -9.43
N ARG A 208 13.43 -23.19 -9.83
CA ARG A 208 12.88 -21.90 -9.42
C ARG A 208 11.63 -21.59 -10.24
N THR A 209 10.52 -21.36 -9.55
CA THR A 209 9.29 -20.79 -10.08
C THR A 209 9.11 -19.42 -9.46
N GLU A 210 9.02 -18.39 -10.29
CA GLU A 210 8.76 -17.04 -9.82
C GLU A 210 7.27 -16.77 -9.79
N ASN A 211 6.79 -16.21 -8.68
CA ASN A 211 5.47 -15.62 -8.62
C ASN A 211 5.58 -14.18 -9.11
N ILE A 212 4.81 -13.86 -10.15
CA ILE A 212 4.76 -12.53 -10.75
C ILE A 212 3.41 -11.92 -10.38
N ASN A 213 3.44 -10.79 -9.69
CA ASN A 213 2.23 -10.01 -9.40
C ASN A 213 2.22 -8.75 -10.27
N SER A 214 1.05 -8.39 -10.77
CA SER A 214 0.82 -7.12 -11.46
C SER A 214 0.49 -6.03 -10.44
N MET A 215 1.21 -4.91 -10.52
CA MET A 215 1.14 -3.82 -9.55
C MET A 215 0.76 -2.49 -10.21
N ILE A 216 0.13 -1.60 -9.43
CA ILE A 216 -0.05 -0.20 -9.79
C ILE A 216 1.19 0.56 -9.32
N GLN A 217 1.77 1.39 -10.19
CA GLN A 217 2.86 2.30 -9.84
C GLN A 217 2.32 3.71 -9.65
N THR A 218 2.79 4.41 -8.62
CA THR A 218 2.44 5.81 -8.35
C THR A 218 3.65 6.60 -7.85
N ASP A 219 3.65 7.91 -8.03
CA ASP A 219 4.61 8.82 -7.40
C ASP A 219 4.09 9.42 -6.08
N ALA A 220 2.86 9.08 -5.67
CA ALA A 220 2.39 9.37 -4.32
C ALA A 220 3.33 8.70 -3.32
N ALA A 221 3.79 9.46 -2.33
CA ALA A 221 4.76 8.95 -1.37
C ALA A 221 4.17 7.79 -0.54
N ILE A 222 4.81 6.63 -0.62
CA ILE A 222 4.48 5.44 0.17
C ILE A 222 5.64 5.21 1.14
N ASN A 223 5.36 5.23 2.44
CA ASN A 223 6.32 5.02 3.51
C ASN A 223 5.89 3.83 4.40
N SER A 224 6.70 3.51 5.42
CA SER A 224 6.45 2.38 6.33
C SER A 224 5.14 2.49 7.12
N GLY A 225 4.48 3.65 7.04
CA GLY A 225 3.20 3.92 7.63
C GLY A 225 2.01 3.53 6.77
N ASN A 226 2.11 3.73 5.45
CA ASN A 226 0.96 3.65 4.55
C ASN A 226 0.74 2.24 3.98
N SER A 227 1.68 1.30 4.21
CA SER A 227 1.53 -0.11 3.82
C SER A 227 0.26 -0.69 4.45
N GLY A 228 -0.58 -1.27 3.60
CA GLY A 228 -1.86 -1.84 4.00
C GLY A 228 -3.00 -0.82 4.11
N GLY A 229 -2.70 0.48 3.98
CA GLY A 229 -3.68 1.54 3.85
C GLY A 229 -4.38 1.52 2.48
N GLY A 230 -4.92 2.66 2.06
CA GLY A 230 -5.70 2.73 0.83
C GLY A 230 -5.09 3.67 -0.20
N LEU A 231 -5.08 3.22 -1.46
CA LEU A 231 -4.88 4.05 -2.65
C LEU A 231 -6.25 4.38 -3.23
N PHE A 232 -6.68 5.63 -3.15
CA PHE A 232 -8.00 6.09 -3.57
C PHE A 232 -7.95 6.96 -4.81
N ASN A 233 -9.03 6.95 -5.60
CA ASN A 233 -9.26 7.95 -6.64
C ASN A 233 -9.95 9.21 -6.07
N VAL A 234 -10.19 10.22 -6.91
CA VAL A 234 -10.87 11.47 -6.53
C VAL A 234 -12.34 11.30 -6.12
N ASN A 235 -12.92 10.12 -6.33
CA ASN A 235 -14.28 9.78 -5.90
C ASN A 235 -14.33 9.08 -4.54
N GLY A 236 -13.17 8.90 -3.87
CA GLY A 236 -13.09 8.16 -2.61
C GLY A 236 -13.21 6.64 -2.77
N GLU A 237 -13.04 6.12 -3.98
CA GLU A 237 -13.09 4.68 -4.22
C GLU A 237 -11.70 4.06 -4.03
N LEU A 238 -11.64 2.95 -3.29
CA LEU A 238 -10.40 2.21 -3.07
C LEU A 238 -9.99 1.52 -4.36
N MET A 239 -8.86 1.93 -4.93
CA MET A 239 -8.31 1.44 -6.20
C MET A 239 -7.13 0.47 -6.00
N GLY A 240 -6.49 0.49 -4.84
CA GLY A 240 -5.42 -0.44 -4.51
C GLY A 240 -4.93 -0.35 -3.07
N VAL A 241 -4.01 -1.25 -2.72
CA VAL A 241 -3.40 -1.35 -1.39
C VAL A 241 -1.90 -1.04 -1.49
N PRO A 242 -1.42 0.13 -1.04
CA PRO A 242 -0.01 0.48 -1.00
C PRO A 242 0.82 -0.57 -0.27
N THR A 243 2.01 -0.90 -0.78
CA THR A 243 2.90 -1.89 -0.16
C THR A 243 4.38 -1.57 -0.41
N LEU A 244 5.18 -1.62 0.67
CA LEU A 244 6.63 -1.47 0.61
C LEU A 244 7.39 -2.77 0.32
N LYS A 245 6.72 -3.93 0.35
CA LYS A 245 7.38 -5.23 0.13
C LYS A 245 8.06 -5.29 -1.23
N TYR A 246 7.46 -4.62 -2.22
CA TYR A 246 7.85 -4.74 -3.63
C TYR A 246 8.69 -3.56 -4.14
N THR A 247 8.76 -2.47 -3.38
CA THR A 247 9.67 -1.35 -3.69
C THR A 247 11.12 -1.69 -3.35
N LYS A 248 11.34 -2.58 -2.36
CA LYS A 248 12.69 -3.04 -1.95
C LYS A 248 13.24 -4.22 -2.76
N SER A 249 12.39 -4.97 -3.49
CA SER A 249 12.78 -6.28 -4.04
C SER A 249 13.06 -6.35 -5.54
N GLY A 250 12.95 -5.25 -6.30
CA GLY A 250 12.79 -5.36 -7.76
C GLY A 250 13.79 -4.64 -8.68
N PHE A 251 14.34 -3.48 -8.30
CA PHE A 251 15.36 -2.83 -9.13
C PHE A 251 16.73 -3.40 -8.77
N SER A 252 17.06 -4.52 -9.40
CA SER A 252 18.43 -5.02 -9.52
C SER A 252 19.36 -3.84 -9.79
N SER A 253 20.31 -3.59 -8.88
CA SER A 253 21.27 -2.48 -8.80
C SER A 253 20.91 -1.31 -7.88
N GLY A 254 20.93 -1.51 -6.57
CA GLY A 254 21.43 -0.56 -5.56
C GLY A 254 20.86 0.87 -5.50
N ALA A 255 19.87 1.22 -6.31
CA ALA A 255 19.25 2.52 -6.38
C ALA A 255 17.83 2.40 -5.84
N GLN A 256 17.64 2.89 -4.62
CA GLN A 256 16.31 3.34 -4.21
C GLN A 256 15.95 4.47 -5.17
N ILE A 257 14.95 4.25 -6.03
CA ILE A 257 14.43 5.32 -6.87
C ILE A 257 13.38 6.04 -6.01
N ASP A 258 13.75 7.21 -5.50
CA ASP A 258 12.80 8.11 -4.83
C ASP A 258 11.63 8.41 -5.79
N GLY A 259 10.40 8.36 -5.28
CA GLY A 259 9.20 8.64 -6.06
C GLY A 259 8.62 7.46 -6.85
N ILE A 260 9.02 6.22 -6.57
CA ILE A 260 8.34 5.01 -7.09
C ILE A 260 7.65 4.27 -5.94
N GLY A 261 6.34 4.49 -5.81
CA GLY A 261 5.43 3.72 -4.97
C GLY A 261 4.76 2.58 -5.74
N MET A 262 4.45 1.48 -5.04
CA MET A 262 3.73 0.33 -5.58
C MET A 262 2.47 0.05 -4.75
N ALA A 263 1.37 -0.28 -5.42
CA ALA A 263 0.12 -0.71 -4.79
C ALA A 263 -0.45 -1.96 -5.47
N ILE A 264 -0.99 -2.87 -4.68
CA ILE A 264 -1.69 -4.06 -5.16
C ILE A 264 -3.05 -3.61 -5.72
N PRO A 265 -3.45 -3.97 -6.94
CA PRO A 265 -4.74 -3.59 -7.50
C PRO A 265 -5.91 -4.08 -6.64
N ILE A 266 -6.95 -3.25 -6.45
CA ILE A 266 -8.09 -3.66 -5.60
C ILE A 266 -8.81 -4.91 -6.14
N ASN A 267 -8.84 -5.10 -7.46
CA ASN A 267 -9.45 -6.28 -8.06
C ASN A 267 -8.74 -7.58 -7.66
N GLU A 268 -7.44 -7.54 -7.34
CA GLU A 268 -6.72 -8.70 -6.81
C GLU A 268 -7.14 -9.06 -5.39
N ALA A 269 -7.61 -8.08 -4.60
CA ALA A 269 -8.05 -8.27 -3.22
C ALA A 269 -9.54 -8.64 -3.10
N LYS A 270 -10.39 -8.23 -4.05
CA LYS A 270 -11.84 -8.51 -4.04
C LYS A 270 -12.19 -9.99 -3.76
N PRO A 271 -11.57 -10.99 -4.41
CA PRO A 271 -11.88 -12.39 -4.13
C PRO A 271 -11.53 -12.83 -2.70
N LEU A 272 -10.48 -12.27 -2.11
CA LEU A 272 -10.07 -12.56 -0.73
C LEU A 272 -11.05 -11.93 0.26
N ILE A 273 -11.43 -10.66 0.02
CA ILE A 273 -12.44 -9.93 0.79
C ILE A 273 -13.77 -10.69 0.77
N GLU A 274 -14.25 -11.09 -0.41
CA GLU A 274 -15.54 -11.76 -0.55
C GLU A 274 -15.60 -13.08 0.23
N LYS A 275 -14.52 -13.88 0.21
CA LYS A 275 -14.43 -15.11 1.00
C LYS A 275 -14.43 -14.82 2.50
N ALA A 276 -13.66 -13.83 2.95
CA ALA A 276 -13.64 -13.42 4.35
C ALA A 276 -15.03 -12.96 4.85
N LEU A 277 -15.75 -12.18 4.03
CA LEU A 277 -17.12 -11.72 4.33
C LEU A 277 -18.15 -12.86 4.38
N LYS A 278 -17.91 -13.96 3.65
CA LYS A 278 -18.72 -15.19 3.75
C LYS A 278 -18.37 -16.06 4.98
N GLY A 279 -17.39 -15.64 5.79
CA GLY A 279 -16.90 -16.40 6.93
C GLY A 279 -15.98 -17.57 6.55
N GLU A 280 -15.46 -17.60 5.32
CA GLU A 280 -14.49 -18.60 4.91
C GLU A 280 -13.09 -18.21 5.41
N ASN A 281 -12.49 -19.08 6.23
CA ASN A 281 -11.08 -18.92 6.62
C ASN A 281 -10.18 -19.39 5.48
N VAL A 282 -9.48 -18.46 4.84
CA VAL A 282 -8.67 -18.73 3.64
C VAL A 282 -7.21 -18.40 3.89
N ALA A 283 -6.33 -19.37 3.70
CA ALA A 283 -4.88 -19.20 3.82
C ALA A 283 -4.21 -19.62 2.51
N ILE A 284 -3.84 -18.66 1.67
CA ILE A 284 -3.01 -18.90 0.49
C ILE A 284 -1.56 -18.69 0.91
N LYS A 285 -0.90 -19.78 1.28
CA LYS A 285 0.50 -19.75 1.69
C LYS A 285 1.44 -19.93 0.50
N ASN A 286 2.61 -19.33 0.61
CA ASN A 286 3.73 -19.58 -0.29
C ASN A 286 4.45 -20.86 0.17
N GLU A 287 3.73 -21.97 0.24
CA GLU A 287 4.34 -23.24 0.60
C GLU A 287 5.15 -23.73 -0.61
N SER A 288 6.43 -24.00 -0.38
CA SER A 288 7.14 -25.05 -1.09
C SER A 288 6.46 -26.36 -0.70
N THR A 289 5.29 -26.62 -1.30
CA THR A 289 4.61 -27.89 -1.08
C THR A 289 5.60 -28.98 -1.48
N ASP A 290 6.01 -29.78 -0.50
CA ASP A 290 6.71 -31.04 -0.69
C ASP A 290 5.74 -32.08 -1.33
N GLN A 291 4.81 -31.58 -2.15
CA GLN A 291 3.90 -32.37 -2.94
C GLN A 291 4.78 -33.11 -3.95
N PRO A 292 4.87 -34.44 -3.88
CA PRO A 292 5.47 -35.20 -4.96
C PRO A 292 4.74 -34.74 -6.23
N LEU A 293 5.49 -34.34 -7.25
CA LEU A 293 4.93 -34.11 -8.58
C LEU A 293 4.22 -35.40 -8.99
N THR A 294 2.92 -35.47 -8.75
CA THR A 294 2.02 -36.52 -9.23
C THR A 294 1.77 -36.23 -10.70
N GLY A 295 2.81 -36.46 -11.51
CA GLY A 295 2.81 -36.10 -12.92
C GLY A 295 4.02 -36.62 -13.67
N SER A 296 3.93 -37.88 -14.09
CA SER A 296 4.29 -38.49 -15.39
C SER A 296 5.47 -37.98 -16.24
N LYS A 297 6.40 -37.16 -15.74
CA LYS A 297 7.61 -36.77 -16.47
C LYS A 297 8.80 -37.58 -15.95
N PRO A 298 9.52 -38.31 -16.82
CA PRO A 298 10.72 -39.02 -16.40
C PRO A 298 11.73 -38.03 -15.80
N ARG A 299 12.36 -38.42 -14.68
CA ARG A 299 13.32 -37.60 -13.95
C ARG A 299 14.56 -38.42 -13.58
N ILE A 300 15.69 -37.71 -13.45
CA ILE A 300 16.99 -38.30 -13.06
C ILE A 300 17.05 -38.57 -11.54
N GLY A 301 16.41 -37.73 -10.71
CA GLY A 301 16.37 -37.90 -9.25
C GLY A 301 17.58 -37.28 -8.52
N VAL A 302 17.96 -36.07 -8.91
CA VAL A 302 18.95 -35.25 -8.21
C VAL A 302 18.35 -33.91 -7.82
N THR A 303 18.81 -33.36 -6.69
CA THR A 303 18.64 -31.96 -6.34
C THR A 303 19.84 -31.19 -6.85
N ILE A 304 19.63 -30.13 -7.64
CA ILE A 304 20.71 -29.29 -8.15
C ILE A 304 20.68 -27.88 -7.58
N SER A 305 21.83 -27.25 -7.56
CA SER A 305 22.01 -25.81 -7.35
C SER A 305 22.85 -25.24 -8.49
N GLY A 306 22.51 -24.03 -8.96
CA GLY A 306 23.31 -23.36 -9.99
C GLY A 306 24.65 -22.90 -9.44
N ILE A 307 25.73 -23.13 -10.17
CA ILE A 307 27.04 -22.56 -9.85
C ILE A 307 27.07 -21.12 -10.36
N ASN A 308 27.50 -20.16 -9.52
CA ASN A 308 27.64 -18.77 -9.92
C ASN A 308 28.80 -18.63 -10.94
N PRO A 309 28.51 -18.23 -12.19
CA PRO A 309 29.53 -18.12 -13.25
C PRO A 309 30.58 -17.04 -12.95
N ASN A 310 30.25 -16.06 -12.11
CA ASN A 310 31.16 -14.98 -11.69
C ASN A 310 31.95 -15.32 -10.42
N SER A 311 31.82 -16.54 -9.89
CA SER A 311 32.64 -16.93 -8.73
C SER A 311 34.09 -17.08 -9.14
N THR A 312 35.00 -16.65 -8.26
CA THR A 312 36.45 -16.78 -8.47
C THR A 312 36.87 -18.22 -8.78
N ALA A 313 36.18 -19.20 -8.19
CA ALA A 313 36.42 -20.62 -8.43
C ALA A 313 36.07 -21.07 -9.86
N VAL A 314 35.03 -20.52 -10.49
CA VAL A 314 34.70 -20.80 -11.91
C VAL A 314 35.67 -20.06 -12.83
N ILE A 315 35.96 -18.79 -12.55
CA ILE A 315 36.85 -17.95 -13.37
C ILE A 315 38.27 -18.51 -13.40
N GLN A 316 38.75 -19.04 -12.26
CA GLN A 316 40.06 -19.67 -12.15
C GLN A 316 40.08 -21.13 -12.60
N GLY A 317 38.96 -21.67 -13.10
CA GLY A 317 38.86 -23.05 -13.57
C GLY A 317 38.97 -24.11 -12.47
N ILE A 318 38.83 -23.73 -11.20
CA ILE A 318 38.86 -24.64 -10.04
C ILE A 318 37.63 -25.55 -10.04
N ILE A 319 36.47 -25.01 -10.44
CA ILE A 319 35.23 -25.78 -10.63
C ILE A 319 34.68 -25.53 -12.03
N PRO A 320 34.15 -26.56 -12.71
CA PRO A 320 33.52 -26.40 -14.02
C PRO A 320 32.20 -25.63 -13.90
N MET A 321 31.85 -24.89 -14.96
CA MET A 321 30.53 -24.27 -15.07
C MET A 321 29.46 -25.37 -15.24
N GLY A 322 28.38 -25.30 -14.46
CA GLY A 322 27.31 -26.29 -14.54
C GLY A 322 26.37 -26.26 -13.34
N ALA A 323 25.68 -27.38 -13.15
CA ALA A 323 24.80 -27.61 -12.01
C ALA A 323 25.55 -28.41 -10.92
N SER A 324 25.61 -27.86 -9.71
CA SER A 324 26.12 -28.58 -8.54
C SER A 324 25.03 -29.49 -8.00
N ILE A 325 25.27 -30.80 -8.00
CA ILE A 325 24.39 -31.78 -7.35
C ILE A 325 24.51 -31.61 -5.84
N ARG A 326 23.38 -31.42 -5.16
CA ARG A 326 23.28 -31.25 -3.70
C ARG A 326 22.82 -32.51 -3.00
N ASN A 327 21.99 -33.29 -3.67
CA ASN A 327 21.46 -34.55 -3.17
C ASN A 327 21.15 -35.49 -4.32
N VAL A 328 21.25 -36.80 -4.09
CA VAL A 328 20.82 -37.86 -4.99
C VAL A 328 19.69 -38.62 -4.30
N GLU A 329 18.53 -38.74 -4.95
CA GLU A 329 17.40 -39.47 -4.39
C GLU A 329 17.68 -40.98 -4.34
N ALA A 330 17.35 -41.63 -3.23
CA ALA A 330 17.43 -43.10 -3.12
C ALA A 330 16.48 -43.79 -4.13
N ASN A 331 16.93 -44.90 -4.70
CA ASN A 331 16.30 -45.67 -5.77
C ASN A 331 16.06 -44.93 -7.10
N SER A 332 16.70 -43.78 -7.31
CA SER A 332 16.55 -43.00 -8.53
C SER A 332 17.42 -43.48 -9.70
N PRO A 333 17.13 -43.07 -10.94
CA PRO A 333 18.04 -43.29 -12.07
C PRO A 333 19.44 -42.73 -11.84
N ALA A 334 19.59 -41.61 -11.14
CA ALA A 334 20.88 -41.03 -10.78
C ALA A 334 21.67 -41.92 -9.83
N GLU A 335 21.05 -42.40 -8.74
CA GLU A 335 21.73 -43.31 -7.82
C GLU A 335 22.19 -44.59 -8.52
N LYS A 336 21.37 -45.11 -9.44
CA LYS A 336 21.72 -46.29 -10.25
C LYS A 336 22.82 -46.03 -11.27
N ALA A 337 23.04 -44.78 -11.68
CA ALA A 337 24.04 -44.42 -12.66
C ALA A 337 25.44 -44.22 -12.06
N GLY A 338 25.53 -44.03 -10.74
CA GLY A 338 26.78 -43.70 -10.02
C GLY A 338 27.11 -42.22 -10.06
#